data_AF-A0A1V4B3Y7-F1
#
_entry.id   AF-A0A1V4B3Y7-F1
#
_cell.length_a   1.000
_cell.length_b   1.000
_cell.length_c   1.000
_cell.angle_alpha   90.00
_cell.angle_beta   90.00
_cell.angle_gamma   90.00
#
_symmetry.space_group_name_H-M   'P 1'
#
loop_
_entity.id
_entity.type
_entity.pdbx_description
1 polymer ?
#
loop_
_entity_poly.entity_id
_entity_poly.type
_entity_poly.pdbx_seq_one_letter_code
_entity_poly.pdbx_strand_id
1 'polypeptide(L)'
;MKKLTVLLFGFLLSGCFIYSAEDDCIYGLTSTQCFGDEYTTIARLQKRNYLGKTDSQQRWYDFESCGGKGRDPYLRWTNREEHADREGILRNQGKIFWNCMEQKGYVFIEDCGRKNSTTDKGICNE
;
A
#
# COMPACT_ATOMS: atom_id res chain seq x y z
N MET A 1 37.23 -35.65 -9.23
CA MET A 1 36.14 -35.47 -8.24
C MET A 1 36.17 -34.12 -7.52
N LYS A 2 37.33 -33.62 -7.06
CA LYS A 2 37.43 -32.30 -6.37
C LYS A 2 36.92 -31.08 -7.18
N LYS A 3 37.11 -31.06 -8.50
CA LYS A 3 36.65 -29.96 -9.37
C LYS A 3 35.12 -29.90 -9.52
N LEU A 4 34.42 -31.03 -9.40
CA LEU A 4 32.96 -31.11 -9.48
C LEU A 4 32.31 -30.60 -8.17
N THR A 5 32.96 -30.87 -7.03
CA THR A 5 32.51 -30.40 -5.72
C THR A 5 32.59 -28.88 -5.57
N VAL A 6 33.61 -28.25 -6.15
CA VAL A 6 33.77 -26.78 -6.15
C VAL A 6 32.71 -26.09 -7.03
N LEU A 7 32.30 -26.73 -8.13
CA LEU A 7 31.29 -26.19 -9.04
C LEU A 7 29.87 -26.25 -8.44
N LEU A 8 29.58 -27.28 -7.65
CA LEU A 8 28.32 -27.41 -6.89
C LEU A 8 28.24 -26.40 -5.73
N PHE A 9 29.38 -26.09 -5.09
CA PHE A 9 29.46 -25.08 -4.01
C PHE A 9 29.38 -23.64 -4.55
N GLY A 10 29.81 -23.40 -5.79
CA GLY A 10 29.70 -22.09 -6.45
C GLY A 10 28.27 -21.64 -6.71
N PHE A 11 27.34 -22.57 -7.00
CA PHE A 11 25.91 -22.27 -7.18
C PHE A 11 25.16 -21.94 -5.88
N LEU A 12 25.69 -22.36 -4.72
CA LEU A 12 25.12 -22.04 -3.41
C LEU A 12 25.62 -20.69 -2.87
N LEU A 13 26.68 -20.12 -3.46
CA LEU A 13 27.25 -18.82 -3.09
C LEU A 13 26.69 -17.66 -3.93
N SER A 14 25.94 -17.93 -4.99
CA SER A 14 25.24 -16.91 -5.78
C SER A 14 23.92 -16.52 -5.10
N GLY A 15 24.01 -15.77 -4.00
CA GLY A 15 22.93 -14.98 -3.40
C GLY A 15 21.67 -15.75 -2.98
N CYS A 16 21.41 -15.86 -1.67
CA CYS A 16 20.11 -16.27 -1.15
C CYS A 16 19.05 -15.21 -1.49
N PHE A 17 18.47 -15.32 -2.68
CA PHE A 17 17.29 -14.56 -3.08
C PHE A 17 16.05 -15.41 -2.78
N ILE A 18 15.18 -14.91 -1.91
CA ILE A 18 13.91 -15.56 -1.57
C ILE A 18 12.81 -14.86 -2.35
N TYR A 19 12.13 -15.59 -3.23
CA TYR A 19 10.92 -15.09 -3.87
C TYR A 19 9.72 -15.25 -2.93
N SER A 20 8.94 -14.20 -2.80
CA SER A 20 7.67 -14.17 -2.10
C SER A 20 6.54 -13.95 -3.09
N ALA A 21 5.64 -14.93 -3.17
CA ALA A 21 4.45 -14.85 -4.01
C ALA A 21 3.35 -13.96 -3.39
N GLU A 22 3.48 -13.59 -2.11
CA GLU A 22 2.48 -12.78 -1.40
C GLU A 22 2.50 -11.31 -1.83
N ASP A 23 3.69 -10.76 -2.06
CA ASP A 23 3.94 -9.37 -2.42
C ASP A 23 4.65 -9.19 -3.77
N ASP A 24 4.94 -10.30 -4.45
CA ASP A 24 5.66 -10.36 -5.72
C ASP A 24 7.06 -9.72 -5.63
N CYS A 25 7.78 -10.05 -4.56
CA CYS A 25 9.10 -9.52 -4.28
C CYS A 25 10.18 -10.61 -4.22
N ILE A 26 11.38 -10.25 -4.66
CA ILE A 26 12.61 -11.00 -4.49
C ILE A 26 13.43 -10.33 -3.41
N TYR A 27 13.61 -11.04 -2.29
CA TYR A 27 14.36 -10.60 -1.13
C TYR A 27 15.79 -11.14 -1.18
N GLY A 28 16.76 -10.26 -1.40
CA GLY A 28 18.17 -10.55 -1.21
C GLY A 28 18.68 -10.01 0.13
N LEU A 29 19.90 -10.40 0.49
CA LEU A 29 20.53 -9.97 1.75
C LEU A 29 20.66 -8.43 1.89
N THR A 30 20.85 -7.73 0.77
CA THR A 30 21.13 -6.28 0.74
C THR A 30 20.14 -5.49 -0.12
N SER A 31 19.19 -6.16 -0.77
CA SER A 31 18.27 -5.51 -1.70
C SER A 31 16.98 -6.30 -1.84
N THR A 32 15.86 -5.59 -1.91
CA THR A 32 14.56 -6.13 -2.28
C THR A 32 14.19 -5.57 -3.65
N GLN A 33 13.77 -6.45 -4.57
CA GLN A 33 13.23 -6.06 -5.86
C GLN A 33 11.81 -6.58 -5.97
N CYS A 34 10.84 -5.70 -6.13
CA CYS A 34 9.44 -6.07 -6.29
C CYS A 34 9.02 -5.85 -7.73
N PHE A 35 8.17 -6.75 -8.23
CA PHE A 35 7.50 -6.57 -9.49
C PHE A 35 6.33 -5.61 -9.31
N GLY A 36 6.13 -4.71 -10.28
CA GLY A 36 5.06 -3.73 -10.24
C GLY A 36 5.24 -2.62 -9.19
N ASP A 37 4.29 -1.69 -9.20
CA ASP A 37 4.32 -0.47 -8.40
C ASP A 37 3.31 -0.51 -7.25
N GLU A 38 3.60 0.18 -6.15
CA GLU A 38 2.60 0.35 -5.09
C GLU A 38 1.48 1.29 -5.54
N TYR A 39 0.26 1.00 -5.10
CA TYR A 39 -0.83 1.94 -5.15
C TYR A 39 -0.57 3.11 -4.20
N THR A 40 -0.80 4.34 -4.67
CA THR A 40 -0.77 5.53 -3.81
C THR A 40 -1.76 5.37 -2.67
N THR A 41 -1.53 6.09 -1.57
CA THR A 41 -2.38 5.92 -0.39
C THR A 41 -3.82 6.35 -0.66
N ILE A 42 -4.02 7.34 -1.53
CA ILE A 42 -5.37 7.74 -1.96
C ILE A 42 -6.02 6.67 -2.85
N ALA A 43 -5.25 5.93 -3.64
CA ALA A 43 -5.79 4.89 -4.51
C ALA A 43 -6.50 3.77 -3.73
N ARG A 44 -6.13 3.59 -2.45
CA ARG A 44 -6.77 2.67 -1.50
C ARG A 44 -8.16 3.12 -1.04
N LEU A 45 -8.52 4.40 -1.22
CA LEU A 45 -9.88 4.88 -1.00
C LEU A 45 -10.74 4.52 -2.20
N GLN A 46 -11.71 3.64 -1.98
CA GLN A 46 -12.56 3.08 -3.03
C GLN A 46 -14.04 3.20 -2.64
N LYS A 47 -14.93 3.49 -3.59
CA LYS A 47 -16.37 3.41 -3.35
C LYS A 47 -16.75 1.94 -3.17
N ARG A 48 -17.53 1.62 -2.12
CA ARG A 48 -17.94 0.23 -1.80
C ARG A 48 -18.46 -0.57 -3.00
N ASN A 49 -19.20 0.08 -3.89
CA ASN A 49 -19.85 -0.56 -5.04
C ASN A 49 -19.03 -0.46 -6.35
N TYR A 50 -17.88 0.20 -6.35
CA TYR A 50 -17.04 0.44 -7.54
C TYR A 50 -15.56 0.21 -7.24
N LEU A 51 -15.23 -0.85 -6.49
CA LEU A 51 -13.84 -1.24 -6.24
C LEU A 51 -13.08 -1.41 -7.56
N GLY A 52 -11.89 -0.82 -7.65
CA GLY A 52 -11.05 -0.81 -8.86
C GLY A 52 -11.58 0.08 -9.99
N LYS A 53 -12.69 0.79 -9.77
CA LYS A 53 -13.36 1.64 -10.77
C LYS A 53 -13.83 2.96 -10.18
N THR A 54 -13.28 3.35 -9.03
CA THR A 54 -13.62 4.61 -8.38
C THR A 54 -13.08 5.76 -9.22
N ASP A 55 -13.93 6.73 -9.57
CA ASP A 55 -13.49 7.92 -10.28
C ASP A 55 -12.42 8.65 -9.47
N SER A 56 -11.21 8.73 -10.03
CA SER A 56 -10.04 9.22 -9.32
C SER A 56 -10.07 10.72 -9.07
N GLN A 57 -10.64 11.48 -9.99
CA GLN A 57 -10.78 12.92 -9.87
C GLN A 57 -11.80 13.26 -8.78
N GLN A 58 -12.96 12.60 -8.80
CA GLN A 58 -13.99 12.74 -7.77
C GLN A 58 -13.51 12.28 -6.40
N ARG A 59 -12.68 11.22 -6.35
CA ARG A 59 -12.03 10.78 -5.11
C ARG A 59 -11.13 11.85 -4.51
N TRP A 60 -10.32 12.53 -5.32
CA TRP A 60 -9.51 13.66 -4.86
C TRP A 60 -10.37 14.82 -4.35
N TYR A 61 -11.42 15.20 -5.09
CA TYR A 61 -12.34 16.25 -4.64
C TYR A 61 -13.04 15.89 -3.33
N ASP A 62 -13.49 14.64 -3.20
CA ASP A 62 -14.13 14.15 -1.97
C ASP A 62 -13.14 14.15 -0.80
N PHE A 63 -11.92 13.68 -1.02
CA PHE A 63 -10.83 13.67 -0.06
C PHE A 63 -10.53 15.08 0.48
N GLU A 64 -10.34 16.06 -0.41
CA GLU A 64 -10.10 17.46 -0.04
C GLU A 64 -11.31 18.07 0.67
N SER A 65 -12.53 17.78 0.20
CA SER A 65 -13.77 18.27 0.83
C SER A 65 -13.97 17.74 2.26
N CYS A 66 -13.43 16.55 2.56
CA CYS A 66 -13.43 15.97 3.90
C CYS A 66 -12.28 16.48 4.78
N GLY A 67 -11.48 17.44 4.30
CA GLY A 67 -10.37 18.05 5.04
C GLY A 67 -9.01 17.41 4.79
N GLY A 68 -8.92 16.48 3.84
CA GLY A 68 -7.65 15.93 3.36
C GLY A 68 -6.76 17.00 2.72
N LYS A 69 -5.45 16.88 2.88
CA LYS A 69 -4.46 17.81 2.31
C LYS A 69 -3.27 17.05 1.71
N GLY A 70 -2.75 17.55 0.58
CA GLY A 70 -1.48 17.11 -0.01
C GLY A 70 -1.62 16.12 -1.16
N ARG A 71 -0.51 15.87 -1.87
CA ARG A 71 -0.45 15.03 -3.10
C ARG A 71 -0.21 13.53 -2.85
N ASP A 72 0.02 13.12 -1.62
CA ASP A 72 -0.02 11.71 -1.22
C ASP A 72 -0.21 11.68 0.30
N PRO A 73 -1.41 11.38 0.80
CA PRO A 73 -1.65 11.45 2.21
C PRO A 73 -1.02 10.22 2.82
N TYR A 74 0.00 10.38 3.66
CA TYR A 74 0.25 9.40 4.71
C TYR A 74 -0.98 9.39 5.65
N LEU A 75 -2.09 8.75 5.20
CA LEU A 75 -3.31 8.47 5.96
C LEU A 75 -2.99 7.63 7.20
N ARG A 76 -1.77 7.11 7.31
CA ARG A 76 -1.27 6.42 8.50
C ARG A 76 -1.37 7.26 9.77
N TRP A 77 -1.39 8.59 9.68
CA TRP A 77 -1.56 9.49 10.84
C TRP A 77 -2.97 9.46 11.46
N THR A 78 -3.99 8.99 10.75
CA THR A 78 -5.34 8.86 11.32
C THR A 78 -5.58 7.52 12.04
N ASN A 79 -4.60 6.60 12.01
CA ASN A 79 -4.78 5.21 12.43
C ASN A 79 -3.86 4.77 13.58
N ARG A 80 -2.96 5.64 14.10
CA ARG A 80 -2.13 5.33 15.27
C ARG A 80 -2.46 6.23 16.45
N GLU A 81 -2.92 5.59 17.51
CA GLU A 81 -2.87 6.08 18.89
C GLU A 81 -1.41 6.10 19.35
N GLU A 82 -0.74 7.26 19.36
CA GLU A 82 0.42 7.48 20.21
C GLU A 82 0.65 9.00 20.46
N HIS A 83 0.33 9.41 21.70
CA HIS A 83 0.75 10.60 22.49
C HIS A 83 -0.29 11.72 22.80
N ALA A 84 -0.63 11.85 24.09
CA ALA A 84 -1.96 12.18 24.61
C ALA A 84 -2.41 13.67 24.68
N ASP A 85 -1.64 14.65 24.22
CA ASP A 85 -1.91 16.08 24.44
C ASP A 85 -2.23 16.87 23.15
N ARG A 86 -1.65 16.51 22.00
CA ARG A 86 -2.10 16.98 20.66
C ARG A 86 -3.07 16.01 19.98
N GLU A 87 -3.19 14.79 20.49
CA GLU A 87 -3.97 13.73 19.89
C GLU A 87 -5.48 13.84 20.04
N GLY A 88 -6.02 14.49 21.07
CA GLY A 88 -7.48 14.61 21.21
C GLY A 88 -8.09 15.37 20.02
N ILE A 89 -7.42 16.43 19.59
CA ILE A 89 -7.81 17.26 18.45
C ILE A 89 -7.54 16.51 17.14
N LEU A 90 -6.37 15.86 17.00
CA LEU A 90 -6.01 15.13 15.79
C LEU A 90 -6.85 13.85 15.59
N ARG A 91 -7.16 13.09 16.66
CA ARG A 91 -8.11 11.97 16.64
C ARG A 91 -9.50 12.43 16.23
N ASN A 92 -9.98 13.56 16.79
CA ASN A 92 -11.27 14.10 16.38
C ASN A 92 -11.26 14.51 14.90
N GLN A 93 -10.20 15.14 14.41
CA GLN A 93 -10.06 15.49 13.00
C GLN A 93 -10.01 14.25 12.10
N GLY A 94 -9.26 13.20 12.49
CA GLY A 94 -9.20 11.93 11.79
C GLY A 94 -10.57 11.22 11.76
N LYS A 95 -11.29 11.20 12.88
CA LYS A 95 -12.64 10.64 12.95
C LYS A 95 -13.64 11.42 12.10
N ILE A 96 -13.57 12.75 12.10
CA ILE A 96 -14.40 13.61 11.24
C ILE A 96 -14.11 13.32 9.76
N PHE A 97 -12.83 13.24 9.39
CA PHE A 97 -12.40 12.89 8.04
C PHE A 97 -12.95 11.52 7.61
N TRP A 98 -12.73 10.47 8.41
CA TRP A 98 -13.18 9.12 8.07
C TRP A 98 -14.70 9.00 8.02
N ASN A 99 -15.42 9.64 8.95
CA ASN A 99 -16.87 9.69 8.90
C ASN A 99 -17.37 10.37 7.62
N CYS A 100 -16.73 11.46 7.20
CA CYS A 100 -17.07 12.15 5.95
C CYS A 100 -16.83 11.26 4.72
N MET A 101 -15.69 10.57 4.68
CA MET A 101 -15.37 9.62 3.60
C MET A 101 -16.34 8.45 3.57
N GLU A 102 -16.70 7.88 4.73
CA GLU A 102 -17.68 6.82 4.85
C GLU A 102 -19.08 7.27 4.40
N GLN A 103 -19.52 8.47 4.79
CA GLN A 103 -20.79 9.05 4.36
C GLN A 103 -20.85 9.25 2.84
N LYS A 104 -19.71 9.58 2.22
CA LYS A 104 -19.57 9.62 0.76
C LYS A 104 -19.48 8.23 0.13
N GLY A 105 -19.44 7.15 0.92
CA GLY A 105 -19.46 5.77 0.45
C GLY A 105 -18.08 5.15 0.20
N TYR A 106 -17.01 5.76 0.71
CA TYR A 106 -15.66 5.21 0.60
C TYR A 106 -15.37 4.15 1.66
N VAL A 107 -14.46 3.24 1.31
CA VAL A 107 -13.75 2.33 2.21
C VAL A 107 -12.27 2.42 1.92
N PHE A 108 -11.44 2.14 2.92
CA PHE A 108 -10.00 2.04 2.75
C PHE A 108 -9.61 0.57 2.57
N ILE A 109 -8.89 0.27 1.50
CA ILE A 109 -8.41 -1.07 1.18
C ILE A 109 -6.95 -1.20 1.63
N GLU A 110 -6.70 -2.04 2.63
CA GLU A 110 -5.35 -2.22 3.20
C GLU A 110 -4.40 -2.95 2.25
N ASP A 111 -4.93 -3.81 1.38
CA ASP A 111 -4.13 -4.62 0.49
C ASP A 111 -4.75 -4.68 -0.91
N CYS A 112 -4.21 -3.82 -1.79
CA CYS A 112 -4.52 -3.77 -3.21
C CYS A 112 -3.64 -4.69 -4.06
N GLY A 113 -2.59 -5.30 -3.48
CA GLY A 113 -1.45 -5.80 -4.24
C GLY A 113 -0.58 -4.70 -4.86
N ARG A 114 0.29 -5.08 -5.81
CA ARG A 114 1.12 -4.15 -6.60
C ARG A 114 0.58 -4.03 -8.03
N LYS A 115 0.50 -2.82 -8.57
CA LYS A 115 0.06 -2.55 -9.94
C LYS A 115 0.93 -3.29 -10.94
N ASN A 116 0.32 -3.89 -11.95
CA ASN A 116 1.05 -4.60 -13.02
C ASN A 116 1.94 -5.76 -12.52
N SER A 117 1.66 -6.30 -11.34
CA SER A 117 2.30 -7.51 -10.81
C SER A 117 1.31 -8.67 -10.80
N THR A 118 1.78 -9.86 -10.42
CA THR A 118 0.90 -11.02 -10.22
C THR A 118 0.03 -10.92 -8.98
N THR A 119 0.35 -10.00 -8.06
CA THR A 119 -0.38 -9.76 -6.82
C THR A 119 -1.44 -8.66 -6.95
N ASP A 120 -1.54 -7.98 -8.10
CA ASP A 120 -2.58 -6.97 -8.35
C ASP A 120 -3.98 -7.59 -8.20
N LYS A 121 -4.75 -7.07 -7.24
CA LYS A 121 -6.11 -7.55 -6.99
C LYS A 121 -7.15 -6.88 -7.87
N GLY A 122 -6.81 -5.81 -8.58
CA GLY A 122 -7.75 -5.04 -9.41
C GLY A 122 -8.88 -4.37 -8.61
N ILE A 123 -8.74 -4.24 -7.30
CA ILE A 123 -9.73 -3.61 -6.39
C ILE A 123 -9.38 -2.16 -6.04
N CYS A 124 -8.23 -1.68 -6.47
CA CYS A 124 -7.78 -0.31 -6.37
C CYS A 124 -7.46 0.23 -7.76
N ASN A 125 -7.55 1.53 -7.94
CA ASN A 125 -7.24 2.20 -9.20
C ASN A 125 -6.73 3.61 -8.91
N GLU A 126 -5.94 4.15 -9.84
CA GLU A 126 -5.43 5.52 -9.77
C GLU A 126 -6.26 6.52 -10.53
#